data_AF-C4Y4D4-F1
#
_entry.id   AF-C4Y4D4-F1
#
_cell.length_a   1.000
_cell.length_b   1.000
_cell.length_c   1.000
_cell.angle_alpha   90.00
_cell.angle_beta   90.00
_cell.angle_gamma   90.00
#
_symmetry.space_group_name_H-M   'P 1'
#
loop_
_entity.id
_entity.type
_entity.pdbx_description
1 polymer ?
#
loop_
_entity_poly.entity_id
_entity_poly.type
_entity_poly.pdbx_seq_one_letter_code
_entity_poly.pdbx_strand_id
1 'polypeptide(L)'
;MDSKGDLVVAVADMSIMEDSSWEKHIAVQIKRGQPRFIVADCNLSSKILDSVISESKKLAIQPKIIIEPTSQPKSARINGLSSRNLSVFPNNSISMITPTAAELESIYASFSYRELFDDYDEWFPVLDSLGVNAQFRDRLESIALKNPVMSSLLKRGTPQQATQLLPYIPNILVKLGAEGCVLFRLSTDVTSYKSVPTTSDFKPTFTITSHGREVEDGKKLGVVIQHFAIPTENEGIAIVNTTGAGDSLLGYLSSALSNHDWLTSEIETLEQEWALWEAIHKAQLASGKTLKCAAATSEEIASIK
;
A
#
# COMPACT_ATOMS: atom_id res chain seq x y z
N MET A 1 -23.13 6.66 14.75
CA MET A 1 -22.25 5.56 15.18
C MET A 1 -23.11 4.49 15.82
N ASP A 2 -22.73 3.21 15.68
CA ASP A 2 -23.38 2.13 16.42
C ASP A 2 -22.74 1.97 17.80
N SER A 3 -23.20 0.99 18.58
CA SER A 3 -22.69 0.68 19.92
C SER A 3 -21.24 0.17 19.95
N LYS A 4 -20.59 0.01 18.78
CA LYS A 4 -19.18 -0.39 18.63
C LYS A 4 -18.29 0.75 18.12
N GLY A 5 -18.84 1.94 17.89
CA GLY A 5 -18.11 3.07 17.32
C GLY A 5 -18.01 3.02 15.80
N ASP A 6 -18.70 2.10 15.13
CA ASP A 6 -18.70 2.00 13.67
C ASP A 6 -19.61 3.08 13.08
N LEU A 7 -19.18 3.65 11.95
CA LEU A 7 -19.80 4.82 11.34
C LEU A 7 -21.04 4.38 10.54
N VAL A 8 -22.24 4.60 11.10
CA VAL A 8 -23.50 4.00 10.60
C VAL A 8 -23.95 4.57 9.25
N VAL A 9 -23.75 5.86 8.96
CA VAL A 9 -23.83 6.47 7.62
C VAL A 9 -23.14 7.83 7.72
N ALA A 10 -22.20 8.14 6.81
CA ALA A 10 -21.73 9.50 6.55
C ALA A 10 -21.97 9.83 5.07
N VAL A 11 -22.75 10.87 4.81
CA VAL A 11 -22.85 11.50 3.50
C VAL A 11 -21.88 12.67 3.50
N ALA A 12 -20.73 12.51 2.85
CA ALA A 12 -19.78 13.59 2.62
C ALA A 12 -19.98 14.14 1.21
N ASP A 13 -20.50 15.36 1.10
CA ASP A 13 -20.60 16.09 -0.17
C ASP A 13 -19.23 16.69 -0.50
N MET A 14 -18.49 16.01 -1.39
CA MET A 14 -17.17 16.42 -1.88
C MET A 14 -17.25 16.99 -3.31
N SER A 15 -18.43 17.38 -3.78
CA SER A 15 -18.66 17.86 -5.15
C SER A 15 -17.80 19.08 -5.54
N ILE A 16 -17.30 19.84 -4.57
CA ILE A 16 -16.38 20.97 -4.80
C ILE A 16 -15.02 20.54 -5.38
N MET A 17 -14.61 19.30 -5.15
CA MET A 17 -13.35 18.75 -5.65
C MET A 17 -13.49 18.18 -7.07
N GLU A 18 -14.65 18.28 -7.73
CA GLU A 18 -14.87 17.71 -9.07
C GLU A 18 -14.79 18.75 -10.21
N ASP A 19 -14.53 20.03 -9.88
CA ASP A 19 -14.38 21.12 -10.85
C ASP A 19 -13.05 21.02 -11.65
N SER A 20 -13.13 21.22 -12.96
CA SER A 20 -12.00 21.42 -13.88
C SER A 20 -10.96 22.47 -13.46
N SER A 21 -11.33 23.43 -12.61
CA SER A 21 -10.40 24.42 -12.04
C SER A 21 -9.34 23.77 -11.13
N TRP A 22 -9.70 22.68 -10.43
CA TRP A 22 -8.79 21.92 -9.58
C TRP A 22 -7.72 21.18 -10.38
N GLU A 23 -8.10 20.61 -11.53
CA GLU A 23 -7.17 19.91 -12.41
C GLU A 23 -6.01 20.82 -12.84
N LYS A 24 -6.33 22.04 -13.29
CA LYS A 24 -5.34 23.05 -13.66
C LYS A 24 -4.51 23.50 -12.47
N HIS A 25 -5.13 23.70 -11.32
CA HIS A 25 -4.43 24.11 -10.11
C HIS A 25 -3.40 23.06 -9.67
N ILE A 26 -3.79 21.79 -9.62
CA ILE A 26 -2.93 20.67 -9.25
C ILE A 26 -1.74 20.57 -10.22
N ALA A 27 -1.98 20.65 -11.53
CA ALA A 27 -0.91 20.63 -12.54
C ALA A 27 0.13 21.73 -12.30
N VAL A 28 -0.32 22.95 -11.99
CA VAL A 28 0.56 24.08 -11.64
C VAL A 28 1.35 23.80 -10.37
N GLN A 29 0.72 23.25 -9.33
CA GLN A 29 1.42 22.94 -8.07
C GLN A 29 2.45 21.82 -8.23
N ILE A 30 2.13 20.75 -8.96
CA ILE A 30 3.08 19.65 -9.25
C ILE A 30 4.30 20.20 -9.99
N LYS A 31 4.08 20.99 -11.05
CA LYS A 31 5.17 21.60 -11.82
C LYS A 31 6.00 22.57 -10.98
N ARG A 32 5.37 23.36 -10.11
CA ARG A 32 6.07 24.31 -9.24
C ARG A 32 6.88 23.60 -8.14
N GLY A 33 6.29 22.57 -7.54
CA GLY A 33 6.83 21.89 -6.37
C GLY A 33 7.93 20.88 -6.68
N GLN A 34 7.95 20.32 -7.90
CA GLN A 34 8.85 19.21 -8.27
C GLN A 34 8.93 18.15 -7.15
N PRO A 35 7.78 17.62 -6.67
CA PRO A 35 7.76 16.78 -5.49
C PRO A 35 8.53 15.47 -5.72
N ARG A 36 9.12 14.93 -4.64
CA ARG A 36 9.67 13.57 -4.63
C ARG A 36 8.58 12.50 -4.41
N PHE A 37 7.55 12.86 -3.63
CA PHE A 37 6.43 12.00 -3.30
C PHE A 37 5.13 12.78 -3.49
N ILE A 38 4.11 12.11 -4.00
CA ILE A 38 2.73 12.62 -4.04
C ILE A 38 1.86 11.61 -3.30
N VAL A 39 1.11 12.10 -2.31
CA VAL A 39 0.11 11.32 -1.61
C VAL A 39 -1.26 11.84 -2.02
N ALA A 40 -2.12 10.95 -2.49
CA ALA A 40 -3.48 11.27 -2.88
C ALA A 40 -4.45 10.29 -2.22
N ASP A 41 -5.62 10.77 -1.83
CA ASP A 41 -6.72 9.91 -1.41
C ASP A 41 -7.73 9.73 -2.54
N CYS A 42 -8.62 8.75 -2.41
CA CYS A 42 -9.73 8.57 -3.35
C CYS A 42 -10.94 9.44 -3.00
N ASN A 43 -10.79 10.51 -2.20
CA ASN A 43 -11.75 11.62 -2.20
C ASN A 43 -11.60 12.48 -3.46
N LEU A 44 -10.44 12.43 -4.12
CA LEU A 44 -10.26 12.95 -5.48
C LEU A 44 -10.95 12.06 -6.51
N SER A 45 -11.55 12.67 -7.54
CA SER A 45 -12.16 11.95 -8.65
C SER A 45 -11.11 11.21 -9.48
N SER A 46 -11.50 10.15 -10.20
CA SER A 46 -10.61 9.43 -11.12
C SER A 46 -9.93 10.35 -12.13
N LYS A 47 -10.66 11.35 -12.63
CA LYS A 47 -10.13 12.34 -13.57
C LYS A 47 -8.98 13.15 -12.97
N ILE A 48 -9.11 13.55 -11.71
CA ILE A 48 -8.06 14.31 -11.01
C ILE A 48 -6.87 13.40 -10.72
N LEU A 49 -7.09 12.18 -10.24
CA LEU A 49 -5.99 11.22 -10.04
C LEU A 49 -5.24 10.94 -11.34
N ASP A 50 -5.96 10.80 -12.46
CA ASP A 50 -5.38 10.61 -13.79
C ASP A 50 -4.56 11.82 -14.25
N SER A 51 -5.02 13.03 -13.94
CA SER A 51 -4.26 14.27 -14.16
C SER A 51 -3.00 14.34 -13.31
N VAL A 52 -3.09 13.99 -12.01
CA VAL A 52 -1.92 13.91 -11.11
C VAL A 52 -0.85 12.99 -11.71
N ILE A 53 -1.23 11.80 -12.15
CA ILE A 53 -0.31 10.83 -12.77
C ILE A 53 0.27 11.41 -14.07
N SER A 54 -0.58 11.98 -14.93
CA SER A 54 -0.17 12.53 -16.22
C SER A 54 0.80 13.70 -16.09
N GLU A 55 0.58 14.62 -15.15
CA GLU A 55 1.48 15.75 -14.92
C GLU A 55 2.78 15.31 -14.25
N SER A 56 2.73 14.29 -13.39
CA SER A 56 3.91 13.71 -12.74
C SER A 56 4.87 13.09 -13.77
N LYS A 57 4.34 12.41 -14.79
CA LYS A 57 5.13 11.84 -15.90
C LYS A 57 5.87 12.89 -16.74
N LYS A 58 5.46 14.16 -16.69
CA LYS A 58 6.10 15.26 -17.44
C LYS A 58 7.28 15.89 -16.68
N LEU A 59 7.48 15.54 -15.41
CA LEU A 59 8.59 16.06 -14.63
C LEU A 59 9.90 15.37 -15.02
N ALA A 60 11.02 16.09 -14.88
CA ALA A 60 12.35 15.54 -15.14
C ALA A 60 12.70 14.40 -14.17
N ILE A 61 12.24 14.51 -12.93
CA ILE A 61 12.32 13.47 -11.91
C ILE A 61 10.88 13.13 -11.54
N GLN A 62 10.46 11.89 -11.83
CA GLN A 62 9.09 11.46 -11.57
C GLN A 62 8.90 11.19 -10.06
N PRO A 63 7.86 11.77 -9.43
CA PRO A 63 7.55 11.49 -8.03
C PRO A 63 7.05 10.06 -7.87
N LYS A 64 7.28 9.50 -6.68
CA LYS A 64 6.58 8.29 -6.25
C LYS A 64 5.16 8.63 -5.81
N ILE A 65 4.17 7.94 -6.35
CA ILE A 65 2.75 8.22 -6.10
C ILE A 65 2.18 7.17 -5.14
N ILE A 66 1.57 7.63 -4.05
CA ILE A 66 0.92 6.80 -3.03
C ILE A 66 -0.57 7.14 -3.04
N ILE A 67 -1.43 6.12 -3.18
CA ILE A 67 -2.88 6.30 -3.22
C ILE A 67 -3.55 5.59 -2.03
N GLU A 68 -4.31 6.36 -1.27
CA GLU A 68 -5.16 5.86 -0.18
C GLU A 68 -6.61 5.68 -0.68
N PRO A 69 -7.14 4.45 -0.75
CA PRO A 69 -8.47 4.19 -1.32
C PRO A 69 -9.65 4.77 -0.52
N THR A 70 -9.44 5.14 0.75
CA THR A 70 -10.40 5.83 1.65
C THR A 70 -11.64 5.04 2.06
N SER A 71 -12.34 4.41 1.11
CA SER A 71 -13.52 3.57 1.36
C SER A 71 -13.77 2.62 0.20
N GLN A 72 -14.53 1.55 0.45
CA GLN A 72 -14.88 0.57 -0.59
C GLN A 72 -15.56 1.17 -1.83
N PRO A 73 -16.53 2.11 -1.75
CA PRO A 73 -17.09 2.72 -2.96
C PRO A 73 -16.10 3.65 -3.69
N LYS A 74 -15.17 4.26 -2.97
CA LYS A 74 -14.19 5.21 -3.51
C LYS A 74 -12.95 4.52 -4.07
N SER A 75 -12.61 3.31 -3.62
CA SER A 75 -11.51 2.53 -4.18
C SER A 75 -11.74 2.21 -5.67
N ALA A 76 -13.00 2.16 -6.10
CA ALA A 76 -13.39 2.10 -7.50
C ALA A 76 -12.95 3.34 -8.31
N ARG A 77 -12.45 4.43 -7.71
CA ARG A 77 -11.90 5.55 -8.47
C ARG A 77 -10.53 5.23 -9.06
N ILE A 78 -9.78 4.30 -8.48
CA ILE A 78 -8.59 3.71 -9.11
C ILE A 78 -9.01 3.00 -10.41
N ASN A 79 -10.22 2.44 -10.49
CA ASN A 79 -10.80 1.89 -11.72
C ASN A 79 -10.92 2.91 -12.85
N GLY A 80 -11.18 4.17 -12.52
CA GLY A 80 -11.40 5.21 -13.52
C GLY A 80 -10.10 5.79 -14.08
N LEU A 81 -8.93 5.33 -13.63
CA LEU A 81 -7.65 5.74 -14.18
C LEU A 81 -7.51 5.24 -15.62
N SER A 82 -7.03 6.11 -16.50
CA SER A 82 -6.81 5.77 -17.89
C SER A 82 -5.83 4.60 -17.99
N SER A 83 -6.13 3.59 -18.81
CA SER A 83 -5.19 2.47 -19.05
C SER A 83 -3.85 2.97 -19.59
N ARG A 84 -3.83 4.08 -20.33
CA ARG A 84 -2.58 4.74 -20.78
C ARG A 84 -1.73 5.27 -19.61
N ASN A 85 -2.36 5.51 -18.47
CA ASN A 85 -1.71 5.97 -17.26
C ASN A 85 -1.45 4.84 -16.25
N LEU A 86 -1.84 3.60 -16.54
CA LEU A 86 -1.50 2.43 -15.76
C LEU A 86 -0.39 1.65 -16.45
N SER A 87 0.84 2.01 -16.13
CA SER A 87 2.03 1.30 -16.62
C SER A 87 2.39 0.15 -15.68
N VAL A 88 2.90 -0.95 -16.24
CA VAL A 88 3.41 -2.10 -15.49
C VAL A 88 4.87 -1.89 -15.08
N PHE A 89 5.34 -2.74 -14.18
CA PHE A 89 6.73 -2.79 -13.73
C PHE A 89 7.70 -2.95 -14.92
N PRO A 90 8.83 -2.22 -14.96
CA PRO A 90 9.38 -1.35 -13.91
C PRO A 90 8.90 0.11 -13.95
N ASN A 91 7.98 0.46 -14.86
CA ASN A 91 7.56 1.83 -15.12
C ASN A 91 6.26 2.20 -14.39
N ASN A 92 6.01 1.62 -13.21
CA ASN A 92 4.76 1.76 -12.48
C ASN A 92 4.36 3.22 -12.27
N SER A 93 3.11 3.54 -12.59
CA SER A 93 2.58 4.89 -12.39
C SER A 93 2.11 5.16 -10.96
N ILE A 94 1.85 4.09 -10.20
CA ILE A 94 1.49 4.14 -8.78
C ILE A 94 2.54 3.30 -8.05
N SER A 95 3.21 3.90 -7.07
CA SER A 95 4.28 3.25 -6.31
C SER A 95 3.73 2.46 -5.12
N MET A 96 2.66 2.93 -4.49
CA MET A 96 2.02 2.25 -3.37
C MET A 96 0.51 2.50 -3.28
N ILE A 97 -0.22 1.51 -2.79
CA ILE A 97 -1.56 1.71 -2.23
C ILE A 97 -1.65 1.19 -0.78
N THR A 98 -2.54 1.79 0.00
CA THR A 98 -2.77 1.45 1.42
C THR A 98 -4.22 0.97 1.69
N PRO A 99 -4.74 -0.05 0.97
CA PRO A 99 -6.14 -0.45 1.07
C PRO A 99 -6.44 -1.17 2.40
N THR A 100 -7.70 -1.23 2.81
CA THR A 100 -8.22 -2.35 3.61
C THR A 100 -8.37 -3.60 2.74
N ALA A 101 -8.50 -4.78 3.34
CA ALA A 101 -8.70 -6.00 2.55
C ALA A 101 -10.00 -5.98 1.70
N ALA A 102 -11.05 -5.27 2.14
CA ALA A 102 -12.27 -5.10 1.34
C ALA A 102 -12.08 -4.10 0.17
N GLU A 103 -11.29 -3.05 0.38
CA GLU A 103 -10.93 -2.11 -0.69
C GLU A 103 -10.05 -2.77 -1.73
N LEU A 104 -9.10 -3.62 -1.31
CA LEU A 104 -8.24 -4.38 -2.23
C LEU A 104 -9.07 -5.32 -3.12
N GLU A 105 -10.06 -6.01 -2.55
CA GLU A 105 -10.99 -6.84 -3.30
C GLU A 105 -11.76 -6.03 -4.36
N SER A 106 -12.24 -4.83 -4.00
CA SER A 106 -12.90 -3.94 -4.95
C SER A 106 -11.97 -3.42 -6.05
N ILE A 107 -10.70 -3.11 -5.73
CA ILE A 107 -9.69 -2.71 -6.73
C ILE A 107 -9.41 -3.88 -7.67
N TYR A 108 -9.20 -5.08 -7.12
CA TYR A 108 -8.97 -6.30 -7.90
C TYR A 108 -10.12 -6.59 -8.87
N ALA A 109 -11.36 -6.59 -8.37
CA ALA A 109 -12.54 -6.80 -9.19
C ALA A 109 -12.67 -5.76 -10.31
N SER A 110 -12.28 -4.52 -10.04
CA SER A 110 -12.26 -3.44 -11.03
C SER A 110 -11.21 -3.68 -12.13
N PHE A 111 -10.00 -4.09 -11.77
CA PHE A 111 -8.95 -4.38 -12.76
C PHE A 111 -9.33 -5.58 -13.62
N SER A 112 -9.91 -6.61 -13.01
CA SER A 112 -10.45 -7.78 -13.73
C SER A 112 -11.59 -7.41 -14.67
N TYR A 113 -12.56 -6.58 -14.23
CA TYR A 113 -13.66 -6.12 -15.07
C TYR A 113 -13.20 -5.31 -16.29
N ARG A 114 -12.05 -4.63 -16.17
CA ARG A 114 -11.41 -3.89 -17.26
C ARG A 114 -10.49 -4.72 -18.13
N GLU A 115 -10.42 -6.04 -17.92
CA GLU A 115 -9.57 -6.96 -18.67
C GLU A 115 -8.07 -6.59 -18.55
N LEU A 116 -7.67 -5.86 -17.48
CA LEU A 116 -6.26 -5.50 -17.26
C LEU A 116 -5.41 -6.73 -16.90
N PHE A 117 -6.04 -7.81 -16.46
CA PHE A 117 -5.35 -9.09 -16.22
C PHE A 117 -5.34 -10.00 -17.46
N ASP A 118 -5.80 -9.51 -18.61
CA ASP A 118 -5.74 -10.22 -19.89
C ASP A 118 -4.67 -9.62 -20.83
N ASP A 119 -3.81 -8.74 -20.30
CA ASP A 119 -2.66 -8.19 -21.01
C ASP A 119 -1.48 -9.19 -20.97
N TYR A 120 -1.34 -9.94 -22.07
CA TYR A 120 -0.30 -10.95 -22.22
C TYR A 120 1.05 -10.40 -22.69
N ASP A 121 1.09 -9.14 -23.13
CA ASP A 121 2.29 -8.52 -23.70
C ASP A 121 3.12 -7.83 -22.60
N GLU A 122 2.46 -7.13 -21.68
CA GLU A 122 3.13 -6.31 -20.66
C GLU A 122 2.90 -6.85 -19.24
N TRP A 123 1.66 -7.12 -18.83
CA TRP A 123 1.34 -7.54 -17.47
C TRP A 123 1.73 -8.99 -17.17
N PHE A 124 1.33 -9.93 -18.03
CA PHE A 124 1.54 -11.36 -17.78
C PHE A 124 3.01 -11.74 -17.66
N PRO A 125 3.95 -11.24 -18.49
CA PRO A 125 5.36 -11.56 -18.35
C PRO A 125 5.94 -11.16 -17.00
N VAL A 126 5.50 -10.01 -16.45
CA VAL A 126 5.88 -9.59 -15.09
C VAL A 126 5.31 -10.57 -14.07
N LEU A 127 4.00 -10.87 -14.12
CA LEU A 127 3.36 -11.79 -13.19
C LEU A 127 4.03 -13.17 -13.19
N ASP A 128 4.28 -13.76 -14.36
CA ASP A 128 4.94 -15.06 -14.53
C ASP A 128 6.33 -15.05 -13.89
N SER A 129 7.07 -13.96 -14.08
CA SER A 129 8.42 -13.81 -13.53
C SER A 129 8.46 -13.69 -12.00
N LEU A 130 7.33 -13.44 -11.31
CA LEU A 130 7.26 -13.38 -9.85
C LEU A 130 7.36 -14.75 -9.15
N GLY A 131 7.23 -15.87 -9.88
CA GLY A 131 7.42 -17.21 -9.30
C GLY A 131 6.37 -17.63 -8.26
N VAL A 132 5.11 -17.21 -8.43
CA VAL A 132 3.97 -17.60 -7.58
C VAL A 132 3.49 -19.01 -7.98
N ASN A 133 4.33 -20.00 -7.68
CA ASN A 133 4.16 -21.41 -8.01
C ASN A 133 3.56 -22.23 -6.85
N ALA A 134 3.40 -23.55 -7.04
CA ALA A 134 2.91 -24.45 -6.01
C ALA A 134 3.73 -24.39 -4.71
N GLN A 135 5.06 -24.34 -4.81
CA GLN A 135 5.94 -24.25 -3.63
C GLN A 135 5.67 -22.97 -2.82
N PHE A 136 5.41 -21.84 -3.47
CA PHE A 136 5.04 -20.61 -2.77
C PHE A 136 3.68 -20.73 -2.09
N ARG A 137 2.69 -21.39 -2.74
CA ARG A 137 1.38 -21.66 -2.13
C ARG A 137 1.50 -22.57 -0.90
N ASP A 138 2.30 -23.63 -0.97
CA ASP A 138 2.55 -24.53 0.15
C ASP A 138 3.16 -23.77 1.36
N ARG A 139 4.04 -22.80 1.10
CA ARG A 139 4.60 -21.94 2.15
C ARG A 139 3.53 -21.04 2.77
N LEU A 140 2.65 -20.45 1.97
CA LEU A 140 1.53 -19.65 2.47
C LEU A 140 0.61 -20.49 3.36
N GLU A 141 0.24 -21.69 2.91
CA GLU A 141 -0.61 -22.63 3.66
C GLU A 141 0.05 -23.05 4.97
N SER A 142 1.36 -23.37 4.95
CA SER A 142 2.13 -23.73 6.15
C SER A 142 2.14 -22.61 7.20
N ILE A 143 2.24 -21.34 6.77
CA ILE A 143 2.14 -20.19 7.68
C ILE A 143 0.70 -20.00 8.17
N ALA A 144 -0.30 -20.18 7.31
CA ALA A 144 -1.71 -20.08 7.68
C ALA A 144 -2.13 -21.07 8.77
N LEU A 145 -1.49 -22.25 8.84
CA LEU A 145 -1.71 -23.20 9.93
C LEU A 145 -1.25 -22.68 11.30
N LYS A 146 -0.32 -21.72 11.33
CA LYS A 146 0.32 -21.19 12.55
C LYS A 146 -0.07 -19.75 12.86
N ASN A 147 -0.58 -19.02 11.87
CA ASN A 147 -0.89 -17.60 11.96
C ASN A 147 -2.36 -17.36 11.53
N PRO A 148 -3.26 -16.99 12.46
CA PRO A 148 -4.67 -16.76 12.17
C PRO A 148 -4.91 -15.66 11.13
N VAL A 149 -4.08 -14.61 11.10
CA VAL A 149 -4.16 -13.52 10.14
C VAL A 149 -3.94 -14.03 8.72
N MET A 150 -2.87 -14.81 8.51
CA MET A 150 -2.63 -15.44 7.20
C MET A 150 -3.74 -16.43 6.81
N SER A 151 -4.30 -17.18 7.77
CA SER A 151 -5.46 -18.05 7.53
C SER A 151 -6.67 -17.25 7.03
N SER A 152 -6.96 -16.12 7.65
CA SER A 152 -8.04 -15.20 7.24
C SER A 152 -7.78 -14.64 5.83
N LEU A 153 -6.57 -14.17 5.56
CA LEU A 153 -6.17 -13.62 4.26
C LEU A 153 -6.28 -14.64 3.12
N LEU A 154 -5.86 -15.90 3.34
CA LEU A 154 -5.99 -16.96 2.34
C LEU A 154 -7.46 -17.27 2.02
N LYS A 155 -8.32 -17.36 3.04
CA LYS A 155 -9.76 -17.60 2.83
C LYS A 155 -10.43 -16.50 2.00
N ARG A 156 -9.93 -15.27 2.11
CA ARG A 156 -10.40 -14.10 1.34
C ARG A 156 -9.78 -13.99 -0.04
N GLY A 157 -8.79 -14.83 -0.38
CA GLY A 157 -8.03 -14.70 -1.63
C GLY A 157 -7.10 -13.48 -1.67
N THR A 158 -6.83 -12.83 -0.53
CA THR A 158 -6.05 -11.58 -0.49
C THR A 158 -4.65 -11.71 -1.09
N PRO A 159 -3.87 -12.78 -0.81
CA PRO A 159 -2.57 -12.96 -1.45
C PRO A 159 -2.64 -13.10 -2.97
N GLN A 160 -3.68 -13.77 -3.49
CA GLN A 160 -3.90 -13.91 -4.92
C GLN A 160 -4.24 -12.56 -5.57
N GLN A 161 -5.16 -11.81 -4.95
CA GLN A 161 -5.58 -10.48 -5.42
C GLN A 161 -4.39 -9.51 -5.45
N ALA A 162 -3.64 -9.43 -4.35
CA ALA A 162 -2.47 -8.57 -4.24
C ALA A 162 -1.40 -8.95 -5.29
N THR A 163 -1.10 -10.25 -5.44
CA THR A 163 -0.09 -10.72 -6.41
C THR A 163 -0.44 -10.33 -7.85
N GLN A 164 -1.70 -10.45 -8.26
CA GLN A 164 -2.12 -10.04 -9.62
C GLN A 164 -2.05 -8.52 -9.83
N LEU A 165 -2.15 -7.73 -8.76
CA LEU A 165 -2.02 -6.27 -8.80
C LEU A 165 -0.55 -5.79 -8.74
N LEU A 166 0.38 -6.59 -8.20
CA LEU A 166 1.79 -6.22 -8.04
C LEU A 166 2.49 -5.72 -9.33
N PRO A 167 2.24 -6.31 -10.51
CA PRO A 167 2.79 -5.77 -11.75
C PRO A 167 2.41 -4.31 -12.03
N TYR A 168 1.22 -3.86 -11.59
CA TYR A 168 0.77 -2.47 -11.73
C TYR A 168 1.15 -1.59 -10.54
N ILE A 169 1.16 -2.15 -9.34
CA ILE A 169 1.37 -1.44 -8.08
C ILE A 169 2.34 -2.24 -7.20
N PRO A 170 3.65 -1.90 -7.19
CA PRO A 170 4.69 -2.76 -6.66
C PRO A 170 4.71 -2.85 -5.13
N ASN A 171 3.99 -1.97 -4.42
CA ASN A 171 3.85 -2.00 -2.97
C ASN A 171 2.37 -1.88 -2.56
N ILE A 172 1.84 -2.86 -1.83
CA ILE A 172 0.44 -2.88 -1.37
C ILE A 172 0.43 -3.14 0.14
N LEU A 173 0.15 -2.11 0.94
CA LEU A 173 0.04 -2.23 2.39
C LEU A 173 -1.42 -2.39 2.80
N VAL A 174 -1.84 -3.63 3.06
CA VAL A 174 -3.21 -3.95 3.44
C VAL A 174 -3.40 -3.73 4.93
N LYS A 175 -4.33 -2.85 5.30
CA LYS A 175 -4.74 -2.55 6.67
C LYS A 175 -5.72 -3.62 7.18
N LEU A 176 -5.45 -4.15 8.37
CA LEU A 176 -6.20 -5.26 8.98
C LEU A 176 -6.77 -4.89 10.37
N GLY A 177 -6.84 -3.59 10.70
CA GLY A 177 -7.38 -3.12 11.98
C GLY A 177 -6.57 -3.63 13.16
N ALA A 178 -7.21 -4.34 14.08
CA ALA A 178 -6.56 -4.91 15.27
C ALA A 178 -5.51 -5.99 14.95
N GLU A 179 -5.53 -6.56 13.74
CA GLU A 179 -4.53 -7.53 13.28
C GLU A 179 -3.28 -6.85 12.68
N GLY A 180 -3.25 -5.51 12.66
CA GLY A 180 -2.15 -4.70 12.16
C GLY A 180 -2.22 -4.48 10.65
N CYS A 181 -1.14 -4.76 9.93
CA CYS A 181 -1.08 -4.64 8.48
C CYS A 181 -0.20 -5.70 7.82
N VAL A 182 -0.48 -6.01 6.55
CA VAL A 182 0.33 -6.90 5.72
C VAL A 182 0.78 -6.18 4.47
N LEU A 183 2.08 -6.22 4.22
CA LEU A 183 2.73 -5.61 3.07
C LEU A 183 3.02 -6.67 2.02
N PHE A 184 2.48 -6.48 0.81
CA PHE A 184 2.85 -7.23 -0.39
C PHE A 184 3.77 -6.35 -1.24
N ARG A 185 4.92 -6.88 -1.66
CA ARG A 185 5.87 -6.17 -2.51
C ARG A 185 6.35 -7.00 -3.68
N LEU A 186 6.57 -6.36 -4.81
CA LEU A 186 7.38 -6.86 -5.90
C LEU A 186 8.84 -6.46 -5.63
N SER A 187 9.72 -7.45 -5.53
CA SER A 187 11.16 -7.25 -5.35
C SER A 187 11.94 -7.79 -6.53
N THR A 188 12.92 -7.04 -7.04
CA THR A 188 13.92 -7.48 -8.04
C THR A 188 14.98 -8.40 -7.47
N ASP A 189 15.13 -8.40 -6.13
CA ASP A 189 15.92 -9.40 -5.43
C ASP A 189 15.25 -9.85 -4.12
N VAL A 190 14.56 -10.98 -4.18
CA VAL A 190 13.99 -11.65 -2.99
C VAL A 190 15.03 -12.43 -2.18
N THR A 191 16.24 -12.62 -2.71
CA THR A 191 17.28 -13.40 -2.01
C THR A 191 17.93 -12.61 -0.88
N SER A 192 18.07 -11.29 -1.05
CA SER A 192 18.54 -10.34 -0.03
C SER A 192 17.79 -10.45 1.31
N TYR A 193 16.48 -10.76 1.29
CA TYR A 193 15.64 -10.86 2.49
C TYR A 193 16.09 -11.95 3.47
N LYS A 194 16.83 -12.98 3.00
CA LYS A 194 17.41 -14.01 3.89
C LYS A 194 18.54 -13.46 4.76
N SER A 195 19.19 -12.39 4.31
CA SER A 195 20.33 -11.75 4.97
C SER A 195 19.92 -10.60 5.87
N VAL A 196 18.66 -10.18 5.86
CA VAL A 196 18.17 -9.09 6.73
C VAL A 196 18.07 -9.60 8.17
N PRO A 197 18.86 -9.05 9.12
CA PRO A 197 18.83 -9.54 10.49
C PRO A 197 17.49 -9.19 11.14
N THR A 198 16.90 -10.17 11.83
CA THR A 198 15.62 -10.05 12.54
C THR A 198 15.81 -9.69 14.02
N THR A 199 16.86 -8.92 14.31
CA THR A 199 17.20 -8.43 15.66
C THR A 199 16.53 -7.11 16.00
N SER A 200 15.98 -6.41 15.02
CA SER A 200 15.19 -5.18 15.24
C SER A 200 13.90 -5.49 16.01
N ASP A 201 13.56 -4.62 16.97
CA ASP A 201 12.29 -4.68 17.72
C ASP A 201 11.07 -4.42 16.81
N PHE A 202 11.28 -3.81 15.64
CA PHE A 202 10.22 -3.46 14.70
C PHE A 202 9.97 -4.52 13.62
N LYS A 203 10.68 -5.65 13.67
CA LYS A 203 10.63 -6.69 12.63
C LYS A 203 9.20 -7.18 12.35
N PRO A 204 8.93 -7.63 11.11
CA PRO A 204 7.67 -8.28 10.81
C PRO A 204 7.51 -9.58 11.61
N THR A 205 6.27 -9.90 11.96
CA THR A 205 5.86 -11.16 12.60
C THR A 205 6.24 -12.36 11.73
N PHE A 206 6.14 -12.22 10.41
CA PHE A 206 6.71 -13.15 9.45
C PHE A 206 7.08 -12.44 8.15
N THR A 207 8.06 -13.00 7.44
CA THR A 207 8.41 -12.65 6.07
C THR A 207 8.33 -13.92 5.21
N ILE A 208 7.62 -13.85 4.09
CA ILE A 208 7.53 -14.94 3.11
C ILE A 208 7.98 -14.39 1.76
N THR A 209 8.85 -15.11 1.08
CA THR A 209 9.28 -14.76 -0.28
C THR A 209 8.95 -15.86 -1.29
N SER A 210 8.49 -15.46 -2.47
CA SER A 210 8.51 -16.34 -3.65
C SER A 210 9.93 -16.44 -4.19
N HIS A 211 10.15 -17.30 -5.18
CA HIS A 211 11.44 -17.42 -5.87
C HIS A 211 11.14 -17.45 -7.37
N GLY A 212 11.12 -16.27 -7.99
CA GLY A 212 10.83 -16.10 -9.41
C GLY A 212 12.06 -16.17 -10.29
N ARG A 213 11.94 -15.55 -11.47
CA ARG A 213 12.97 -15.58 -12.50
C ARG A 213 14.25 -14.94 -11.98
N GLU A 214 15.37 -15.58 -12.31
CA GLU A 214 16.69 -15.00 -12.08
C GLU A 214 16.91 -13.85 -13.05
N VAL A 215 17.33 -12.70 -12.52
CA VAL A 215 17.76 -11.53 -13.27
C VAL A 215 19.29 -11.42 -13.18
N GLU A 216 19.87 -10.34 -13.71
CA GLU A 216 21.32 -10.14 -13.69
C GLU A 216 21.91 -10.26 -12.26
N ASP A 217 23.16 -10.74 -12.19
CA ASP A 217 23.92 -10.93 -10.94
C ASP A 217 23.32 -11.92 -9.93
N GLY A 218 22.53 -12.89 -10.39
CA GLY A 218 21.97 -13.97 -9.56
C GLY A 218 20.82 -13.52 -8.64
N LYS A 219 20.40 -12.25 -8.76
CA LYS A 219 19.22 -11.70 -8.10
C LYS A 219 17.97 -12.39 -8.61
N LYS A 220 16.93 -12.49 -7.78
CA LYS A 220 15.66 -13.13 -8.17
C LYS A 220 14.50 -12.19 -7.99
N LEU A 221 13.77 -11.97 -9.08
CA LEU A 221 12.50 -11.28 -9.00
C LEU A 221 11.50 -12.13 -8.19
N GLY A 222 10.60 -11.49 -7.44
CA GLY A 222 9.56 -12.21 -6.74
C GLY A 222 8.67 -11.33 -5.88
N VAL A 223 7.83 -12.01 -5.10
CA VAL A 223 6.90 -11.44 -4.14
C VAL A 223 7.49 -11.54 -2.75
N VAL A 224 7.36 -10.47 -1.98
CA VAL A 224 7.64 -10.44 -0.55
C VAL A 224 6.35 -10.14 0.18
N ILE A 225 6.04 -10.93 1.21
CA ILE A 225 4.89 -10.73 2.08
C ILE A 225 5.38 -10.60 3.52
N GLN A 226 5.10 -9.45 4.13
CA GLN A 226 5.49 -9.15 5.51
C GLN A 226 4.26 -8.78 6.32
N HIS A 227 4.02 -9.46 7.43
CA HIS A 227 2.97 -9.08 8.38
C HIS A 227 3.57 -8.33 9.56
N PHE A 228 2.94 -7.22 9.92
CA PHE A 228 3.27 -6.40 11.06
C PHE A 228 2.06 -6.37 11.98
N ALA A 229 2.16 -7.00 13.14
CA ALA A 229 1.16 -6.89 14.19
C ALA A 229 1.08 -5.45 14.72
N ILE A 230 -0.02 -5.11 15.38
CA ILE A 230 -0.13 -3.84 16.09
C ILE A 230 0.95 -3.73 17.17
N PRO A 231 1.48 -2.53 17.45
CA PRO A 231 2.31 -2.28 18.61
C PRO A 231 1.58 -2.64 19.91
N THR A 232 2.32 -3.09 20.91
CA THR A 232 1.78 -3.44 22.23
C THR A 232 0.99 -2.29 22.87
N GLU A 233 1.38 -1.05 22.60
CA GLU A 233 0.76 0.18 23.08
C GLU A 233 -0.62 0.45 22.48
N ASN A 234 -0.94 -0.24 21.38
CA ASN A 234 -2.23 -0.20 20.71
C ASN A 234 -3.12 -1.39 21.08
N GLU A 235 -2.62 -2.36 21.87
CA GLU A 235 -3.44 -3.47 22.34
C GLU A 235 -4.43 -3.00 23.40
N GLY A 236 -5.69 -3.43 23.29
CA GLY A 236 -6.73 -3.16 24.29
C GLY A 236 -7.07 -1.68 24.50
N ILE A 237 -6.72 -0.80 23.56
CA ILE A 237 -7.03 0.63 23.67
C ILE A 237 -8.54 0.88 23.66
N ALA A 238 -8.98 1.87 24.44
CA ALA A 238 -10.35 2.36 24.40
C ALA A 238 -10.54 3.17 23.10
N ILE A 239 -11.23 2.57 22.12
CA ILE A 239 -11.53 3.23 20.85
C ILE A 239 -12.60 4.29 21.10
N VAL A 240 -12.24 5.54 20.81
CA VAL A 240 -13.13 6.71 20.87
C VAL A 240 -13.70 7.01 19.49
N ASN A 241 -12.85 6.98 18.44
CA ASN A 241 -13.24 7.25 17.06
C ASN A 241 -12.35 6.47 16.09
N THR A 242 -12.93 5.85 15.07
CA THR A 242 -12.18 5.13 14.01
C THR A 242 -11.81 6.01 12.83
N THR A 243 -12.41 7.21 12.73
CA THR A 243 -12.20 8.16 11.64
C THR A 243 -10.79 8.72 11.68
N GLY A 244 -10.09 8.68 10.54
CA GLY A 244 -8.75 9.25 10.38
C GLY A 244 -7.60 8.43 10.95
N ALA A 245 -7.87 7.23 11.51
CA ALA A 245 -6.81 6.30 11.91
C ALA A 245 -5.95 5.87 10.71
N GLY A 246 -6.59 5.55 9.58
CA GLY A 246 -5.90 5.26 8.31
C GLY A 246 -5.11 6.45 7.76
N ASP A 247 -5.67 7.66 7.88
CA ASP A 247 -5.00 8.89 7.43
C ASP A 247 -3.78 9.21 8.29
N SER A 248 -3.86 8.93 9.59
CA SER A 248 -2.74 9.07 10.53
C SER A 248 -1.62 8.07 10.23
N LEU A 249 -1.98 6.82 9.88
CA LEU A 249 -1.04 5.80 9.40
C LEU A 249 -0.29 6.31 8.16
N LEU A 250 -1.04 6.75 7.15
CA LEU A 250 -0.48 7.21 5.88
C LEU A 250 0.35 8.49 6.05
N GLY A 251 -0.11 9.43 6.87
CA GLY A 251 0.60 10.66 7.18
C GLY A 251 1.98 10.39 7.79
N TYR A 252 2.06 9.44 8.73
CA TYR A 252 3.34 9.04 9.31
C TYR A 252 4.23 8.31 8.29
N LEU A 253 3.69 7.35 7.54
CA LEU A 253 4.45 6.61 6.51
C LEU A 253 5.04 7.55 5.45
N SER A 254 4.24 8.47 4.93
CA SER A 254 4.68 9.43 3.91
C SER A 254 5.73 10.41 4.43
N SER A 255 5.64 10.81 5.70
CA SER A 255 6.70 11.59 6.35
C SER A 255 8.01 10.78 6.45
N ALA A 256 7.94 9.52 6.89
CA ALA A 256 9.10 8.64 7.02
C ALA A 256 9.84 8.41 5.69
N LEU A 257 9.09 8.33 4.58
CA LEU A 257 9.65 8.20 3.23
C LEU A 257 10.54 9.37 2.80
N SER A 258 10.38 10.54 3.42
CA SER A 258 11.26 11.69 3.13
C SER A 258 12.70 11.45 3.61
N ASN A 259 12.88 10.61 4.63
CA ASN A 259 14.18 10.25 5.20
C ASN A 259 14.79 9.02 4.51
N HIS A 260 14.00 7.94 4.39
CA HIS A 260 14.42 6.69 3.77
C HIS A 260 13.38 6.26 2.74
N ASP A 261 13.77 6.24 1.47
CA ASP A 261 12.88 5.81 0.40
C ASP A 261 12.93 4.29 0.25
N TRP A 262 12.04 3.59 0.95
CA TRP A 262 11.91 2.14 0.93
C TRP A 262 10.87 1.63 -0.10
N LEU A 263 10.30 2.52 -0.94
CA LEU A 263 9.35 2.12 -2.00
C LEU A 263 10.04 1.51 -3.22
N THR A 264 11.37 1.37 -3.20
CA THR A 264 12.16 0.70 -4.24
C THR A 264 11.82 -0.80 -4.28
N SER A 265 12.03 -1.42 -5.45
CA SER A 265 11.88 -2.87 -5.61
C SER A 265 13.11 -3.65 -5.20
N GLU A 266 14.13 -3.02 -4.63
CA GLU A 266 15.33 -3.69 -4.13
C GLU A 266 15.68 -3.17 -2.74
N ILE A 267 16.24 -4.04 -1.90
CA ILE A 267 16.90 -3.64 -0.67
C ILE A 267 18.29 -3.11 -1.05
N GLU A 268 18.44 -1.79 -1.05
CA GLU A 268 19.72 -1.14 -1.35
C GLU A 268 20.66 -1.20 -0.14
N THR A 269 20.09 -1.09 1.07
CA THR A 269 20.81 -1.10 2.34
C THR A 269 19.98 -1.77 3.43
N LEU A 270 20.63 -2.32 4.47
CA LEU A 270 19.91 -2.89 5.62
C LEU A 270 19.13 -1.81 6.38
N GLU A 271 19.69 -0.61 6.45
CA GLU A 271 19.10 0.56 7.08
C GLU A 271 17.78 0.95 6.41
N GLN A 272 17.67 0.83 5.09
CA GLN A 272 16.44 1.10 4.35
C GLN A 272 15.31 0.12 4.74
N GLU A 273 15.62 -1.18 4.83
CA GLU A 273 14.62 -2.20 5.20
C GLU A 273 14.23 -2.09 6.69
N TRP A 274 15.17 -1.77 7.58
CA TRP A 274 14.85 -1.50 8.98
C TRP A 274 14.03 -0.21 9.15
N ALA A 275 14.32 0.83 8.36
CA ALA A 275 13.53 2.06 8.35
C ALA A 275 12.09 1.81 7.87
N LEU A 276 11.87 0.90 6.92
CA LEU A 276 10.53 0.44 6.55
C LEU A 276 9.80 -0.18 7.75
N TRP A 277 10.45 -1.12 8.44
CA TRP A 277 9.85 -1.81 9.59
C TRP A 277 9.47 -0.83 10.70
N GLU A 278 10.39 0.06 11.03
CA GLU A 278 10.19 1.13 12.01
C GLU A 278 9.07 2.08 11.59
N ALA A 279 9.05 2.51 10.32
CA ALA A 279 8.02 3.40 9.79
C ALA A 279 6.62 2.77 9.90
N ILE A 280 6.47 1.49 9.54
CA ILE A 280 5.19 0.78 9.67
C ILE A 280 4.78 0.65 11.14
N HIS A 281 5.70 0.27 12.03
CA HIS A 281 5.42 0.17 13.46
C HIS A 281 4.93 1.51 14.03
N LYS A 282 5.66 2.59 13.76
CA LYS A 282 5.31 3.94 14.25
C LYS A 282 4.06 4.52 13.59
N ALA A 283 3.79 4.20 12.33
CA ALA A 283 2.54 4.56 11.69
C ALA A 283 1.32 3.87 12.31
N GLN A 284 1.50 2.61 12.77
CA GLN A 284 0.47 1.96 13.58
C GLN A 284 0.30 2.66 14.93
N LEU A 285 1.38 3.08 15.63
CA LEU A 285 1.27 3.90 16.85
C LEU A 285 0.50 5.22 16.61
N ALA A 286 0.77 5.89 15.48
CA ALA A 286 0.05 7.10 15.10
C ALA A 286 -1.46 6.84 14.94
N SER A 287 -1.81 5.72 14.31
CA SER A 287 -3.20 5.26 14.20
C SER A 287 -3.83 5.06 15.57
N GLY A 288 -3.15 4.37 16.49
CA GLY A 288 -3.65 4.12 17.84
C GLY A 288 -3.83 5.38 18.68
N LYS A 289 -2.98 6.39 18.51
CA LYS A 289 -3.18 7.71 19.13
C LYS A 289 -4.42 8.40 18.61
N THR A 290 -4.68 8.34 17.31
CA THR A 290 -5.92 8.88 16.71
C THR A 290 -7.15 8.10 17.17
N LEU A 291 -7.07 6.77 17.28
CA LEU A 291 -8.18 5.93 17.75
C LEU A 291 -8.66 6.31 19.17
N LYS A 292 -7.77 6.82 20.03
CA LYS A 292 -8.06 7.27 21.40
C LYS A 292 -8.52 8.73 21.48
N CYS A 293 -8.56 9.44 20.35
CA CYS A 293 -8.94 10.85 20.27
C CYS A 293 -10.34 11.00 19.66
N ALA A 294 -11.06 12.06 20.01
CA ALA A 294 -12.30 12.41 19.35
C ALA A 294 -12.07 13.05 17.95
N ALA A 295 -10.92 13.70 17.76
CA ALA A 295 -10.55 14.36 16.51
C ALA A 295 -10.12 13.34 15.43
N ALA A 296 -10.16 13.77 14.17
CA ALA A 296 -9.74 12.94 13.02
C ALA A 296 -8.22 12.71 12.97
N THR A 297 -7.43 13.51 13.69
CA THR A 297 -5.99 13.29 13.90
C THR A 297 -5.61 13.68 15.33
N SER A 298 -4.73 12.91 15.95
CA SER A 298 -4.21 13.22 17.29
C SER A 298 -2.97 14.11 17.21
N GLU A 299 -2.94 15.21 17.98
CA GLU A 299 -1.74 16.06 18.11
C GLU A 299 -0.55 15.30 18.72
N GLU A 300 -0.83 14.24 19.49
CA GLU A 300 0.21 13.40 20.08
C GLU A 300 1.02 12.59 19.05
N ILE A 301 0.60 12.54 17.78
CA ILE A 301 1.39 11.90 16.72
C ILE A 301 2.77 12.57 16.62
N ALA A 302 2.85 13.89 16.87
CA ALA A 302 4.11 14.63 16.88
C ALA A 302 5.09 14.17 17.97
N SER A 303 4.63 13.42 18.98
CA SER A 303 5.47 12.89 20.03
C SER A 303 6.12 11.54 19.66
N ILE A 304 5.74 10.94 18.54
CA ILE A 304 6.32 9.67 18.07
C ILE A 304 7.68 9.99 17.46
N LYS A 305 8.75 9.68 18.22
CA LYS A 305 10.13 9.75 17.76
C LYS A 305 10.42 8.59 16.83
#